data_AF-A8XDX8-F1
#
_entry.id   AF-A8XDX8-F1
#
_cell.length_a   1.000
_cell.length_b   1.000
_cell.length_c   1.000
_cell.angle_alpha   90.00
_cell.angle_beta   90.00
_cell.angle_gamma   90.00
#
_symmetry.space_group_name_H-M   'P 1'
#
loop_
_entity.id
_entity.type
_entity.pdbx_description
1 polymer ?
#
loop_
_entity_poly.entity_id
_entity_poly.type
_entity_poly.pdbx_seq_one_letter_code
_entity_poly.pdbx_strand_id
1 'polypeptide(L)'
;MAWRLKRKCIIISILVLFAFLLFLAEISSDFRPPFKNPRPLFDFNETAFLPELNLSDSCFQWLLELGATPIPALLIDRHVLKQLKRGKCDNVDVINTVKIGVDIAHRWRAEVWDKKFEILFFSNDSNTDYLDFNTEIRRIIPQTFPRIRVKNLIVPTVIPNFLEFWNRSKFVECKNMTMKRDSKRFEKFPFLQKFILKDPEIPNFESVRNLAKLRDQFLKFGIFAFLNGGTFLGWFRECTVIPHTTDMDLAIFSENWNSQFFEFLWSRQSDFRVKRQLGMVNDSYEITVVPKSGFPTPIDIFLLYETKNETTGVDYRWVGGTAVDGTKYKYIYPPYDPYCSADLLGHIFWVTCTPEDKVTVGAYY
;
A
#
# COMPACT_ATOMS: atom_id res chain seq x y z
N MET A 1 -65.32 29.89 10.32
CA MET A 1 -64.85 29.74 8.93
C MET A 1 -63.32 29.86 8.78
N ALA A 2 -62.66 30.82 9.47
CA ALA A 2 -61.21 31.07 9.35
C ALA A 2 -60.26 29.92 9.76
N TRP A 3 -60.66 29.06 10.71
CA TRP A 3 -59.81 27.96 11.20
C TRP A 3 -59.64 26.82 10.18
N ARG A 4 -60.68 26.52 9.39
CA ARG A 4 -60.62 25.53 8.30
C ARG A 4 -59.74 26.00 7.14
N LEU A 5 -59.67 27.31 6.91
CA LEU A 5 -58.84 27.90 5.85
C LEU A 5 -57.35 27.83 6.23
N LYS A 6 -56.99 28.18 7.48
CA LYS A 6 -55.61 28.05 7.99
C LYS A 6 -55.09 26.60 7.96
N ARG A 7 -55.92 25.62 8.32
CA ARG A 7 -55.54 24.19 8.29
C ARG A 7 -55.30 23.71 6.86
N LYS A 8 -56.09 24.17 5.90
CA LYS A 8 -55.88 23.89 4.46
C LYS A 8 -54.58 24.51 3.95
N CYS A 9 -54.28 25.76 4.30
CA CYS A 9 -53.02 26.40 3.91
C CYS A 9 -51.79 25.69 4.48
N ILE A 10 -51.83 25.22 5.74
CA ILE A 10 -50.73 24.47 6.35
C ILE A 10 -50.53 23.12 5.64
N ILE A 11 -51.61 22.40 5.35
CA ILE A 11 -51.53 21.12 4.62
C ILE A 11 -50.95 21.33 3.22
N ILE A 12 -51.36 22.39 2.51
CA ILE A 12 -50.82 22.74 1.20
C ILE A 12 -49.34 23.08 1.28
N SER A 13 -48.91 23.90 2.25
CA SER A 13 -47.47 24.19 2.45
C SER A 13 -46.64 22.95 2.75
N ILE A 14 -47.16 22.02 3.57
CA ILE A 14 -46.46 20.76 3.86
C ILE A 14 -46.35 19.89 2.61
N LEU A 15 -47.41 19.79 1.81
CA LEU A 15 -47.40 19.04 0.55
C LEU A 15 -46.44 19.63 -0.48
N VAL A 16 -46.38 20.96 -0.59
CA VAL A 16 -45.43 21.65 -1.47
C VAL A 16 -43.98 21.45 -0.98
N LEU A 17 -43.73 21.52 0.32
CA LEU A 17 -42.40 21.26 0.89
C LEU A 17 -41.98 19.80 0.65
N PHE A 18 -42.90 18.86 0.82
CA PHE A 18 -42.63 17.44 0.57
C PHE A 18 -42.39 17.14 -0.91
N ALA A 19 -43.16 17.74 -1.81
CA ALA A 19 -42.94 17.63 -3.25
C ALA A 19 -41.61 18.26 -3.66
N PHE A 20 -41.22 19.40 -3.07
CA PHE A 20 -39.93 20.02 -3.30
C PHE A 20 -38.76 19.17 -2.78
N LEU A 21 -38.91 18.53 -1.62
CA LEU A 21 -37.91 17.59 -1.07
C LEU A 21 -37.79 16.32 -1.92
N LEU A 22 -38.89 15.78 -2.46
CA LEU A 22 -38.86 14.67 -3.41
C LEU A 22 -38.19 15.07 -4.72
N PHE A 23 -38.48 16.27 -5.24
CA PHE A 23 -37.83 16.81 -6.43
C PHE A 23 -36.32 17.02 -6.23
N LEU A 24 -35.90 17.52 -5.06
CA LEU A 24 -34.48 17.61 -4.71
C LEU A 24 -33.82 16.22 -4.57
N ALA A 25 -34.56 15.22 -4.08
CA ALA A 25 -34.07 13.84 -4.00
C ALA A 25 -33.92 13.20 -5.40
N GLU A 26 -34.83 13.47 -6.34
CA GLU A 26 -34.74 13.05 -7.74
C GLU A 26 -33.59 13.74 -8.49
N ILE A 27 -33.41 15.06 -8.33
CA ILE A 27 -32.27 15.79 -8.90
C ILE A 27 -30.94 15.23 -8.37
N SER A 28 -30.90 14.86 -7.08
CA SER A 28 -29.73 14.21 -6.48
C SER A 28 -29.48 12.79 -7.01
N SER A 29 -30.48 12.09 -7.55
CA SER A 29 -30.26 10.78 -8.18
C SER A 29 -29.85 10.89 -9.65
N ASP A 30 -30.35 11.89 -10.38
CA ASP A 30 -30.13 12.03 -11.82
C ASP A 30 -28.74 12.54 -12.21
N PHE A 31 -27.99 13.14 -11.28
CA PHE A 31 -26.60 13.55 -11.50
C PHE A 31 -25.55 12.48 -11.18
N ARG A 32 -25.95 11.22 -10.95
CA ARG A 32 -24.98 10.13 -11.01
C ARG A 32 -24.88 9.68 -12.45
N PRO A 33 -23.74 9.91 -13.14
CA PRO A 33 -23.54 9.26 -14.42
C PRO A 33 -23.78 7.76 -14.22
N PRO A 34 -24.55 7.10 -15.09
CA PRO A 34 -24.75 5.67 -14.97
C PRO A 34 -23.37 5.04 -14.88
N PHE A 35 -23.12 4.23 -13.84
CA PHE A 35 -21.93 3.40 -13.82
C PHE A 35 -21.91 2.69 -15.18
N LYS A 36 -20.86 2.92 -15.99
CA LYS A 36 -20.63 2.13 -17.19
C LYS A 36 -20.89 0.68 -16.79
N ASN A 37 -21.74 -0.03 -17.53
CA ASN A 37 -22.04 -1.43 -17.27
C ASN A 37 -20.73 -2.13 -16.88
N PRO A 38 -20.67 -2.78 -15.70
CA PRO A 38 -19.42 -3.34 -15.21
C PRO A 38 -18.83 -4.19 -16.32
N ARG A 39 -17.56 -3.93 -16.68
CA ARG A 39 -16.87 -4.75 -17.68
C ARG A 39 -17.06 -6.21 -17.25
N PRO A 40 -17.49 -7.11 -18.14
CA PRO A 40 -17.68 -8.51 -17.78
C PRO A 40 -16.37 -9.06 -17.22
N LEU A 41 -16.43 -9.62 -16.00
CA LEU A 41 -15.26 -10.20 -15.35
C LEU A 41 -14.75 -11.38 -16.21
N PHE A 42 -13.54 -11.24 -16.73
CA PHE A 42 -12.84 -12.27 -17.48
C PHE A 42 -11.91 -13.09 -16.58
N ASP A 43 -11.49 -14.26 -17.06
CA ASP A 43 -10.40 -15.02 -16.47
C ASP A 43 -9.08 -14.48 -17.05
N PHE A 44 -8.20 -14.01 -16.18
CA PHE A 44 -6.89 -13.48 -16.57
C PHE A 44 -5.99 -14.66 -16.97
N ASN A 45 -5.46 -14.64 -18.19
CA ASN A 45 -4.74 -15.75 -18.83
C ASN A 45 -3.23 -15.54 -18.93
N GLU A 46 -2.72 -14.39 -18.49
CA GLU A 46 -1.29 -14.10 -18.46
C GLU A 46 -0.69 -14.47 -17.10
N THR A 47 0.54 -14.98 -17.09
CA THR A 47 1.27 -15.20 -15.84
C THR A 47 1.68 -13.84 -15.27
N ALA A 48 1.51 -13.67 -13.95
CA ALA A 48 1.96 -12.47 -13.25
C ALA A 48 3.45 -12.16 -13.57
N PHE A 49 3.86 -10.90 -13.42
CA PHE A 49 5.22 -10.46 -13.74
C PHE A 49 6.26 -11.22 -12.89
N LEU A 50 6.92 -12.21 -13.50
CA LEU A 50 8.38 -12.49 -13.52
C LEU A 50 8.63 -13.98 -13.82
N PRO A 51 9.64 -14.31 -14.65
CA PRO A 51 10.13 -15.67 -14.73
C PRO A 51 10.72 -16.05 -13.38
N GLU A 52 10.21 -17.14 -12.79
CA GLU A 52 10.85 -17.76 -11.64
C GLU A 52 12.31 -18.07 -11.99
N LEU A 53 13.19 -17.96 -10.99
CA LEU A 53 14.62 -18.23 -11.13
C LEU A 53 14.86 -19.59 -11.80
N ASN A 54 15.35 -19.57 -13.04
CA ASN A 54 15.86 -20.75 -13.71
C ASN A 54 17.36 -20.85 -13.44
N LEU A 55 17.75 -21.80 -12.58
CA LEU A 55 19.15 -22.00 -12.21
C LEU A 55 19.86 -22.83 -13.28
N SER A 56 21.05 -22.40 -13.69
CA SER A 56 21.98 -23.30 -14.40
C SER A 56 22.46 -24.41 -13.46
N ASP A 57 22.89 -25.53 -14.02
CA ASP A 57 23.48 -26.63 -13.25
C ASP A 57 24.65 -26.14 -12.39
N SER A 58 25.50 -25.27 -12.93
CA SER A 58 26.62 -24.68 -12.19
C SER A 58 26.15 -23.87 -10.97
N CYS A 59 25.14 -23.01 -11.15
CA CYS A 59 24.57 -22.24 -10.04
C CYS A 59 23.89 -23.12 -9.00
N PHE A 60 23.22 -24.19 -9.43
CA PHE A 60 22.61 -25.13 -8.49
C PHE A 60 23.66 -25.87 -7.66
N GLN A 61 24.75 -26.35 -8.28
CA GLN A 61 25.86 -26.98 -7.56
C GLN A 61 26.52 -26.02 -6.58
N TRP A 62 26.78 -24.79 -7.00
CA TRP A 62 27.33 -23.76 -6.11
C TRP A 62 26.41 -23.47 -4.91
N LEU A 63 25.09 -23.41 -5.12
CA LEU A 63 24.11 -23.27 -4.03
C LEU A 63 24.06 -24.50 -3.11
N LEU A 64 24.33 -25.71 -3.61
CA LEU A 64 24.43 -26.91 -2.76
C LEU A 64 25.62 -26.84 -1.81
N GLU A 65 26.75 -26.29 -2.26
CA GLU A 65 27.92 -26.07 -1.40
C GLU A 65 27.66 -24.95 -0.38
N LEU A 66 27.12 -23.83 -0.84
CA LEU A 66 26.77 -22.70 0.01
C LEU A 66 25.72 -23.08 1.06
N GLY A 67 24.71 -23.85 0.67
CA GLY A 67 23.59 -24.27 1.51
C GLY A 67 23.88 -25.43 2.46
N ALA A 68 25.13 -25.90 2.56
CA ALA A 68 25.59 -26.82 3.59
C ALA A 68 25.70 -26.12 4.98
N THR A 69 24.66 -25.37 5.34
CA THR A 69 24.51 -24.69 6.62
C THR A 69 23.81 -25.63 7.62
N PRO A 70 24.22 -25.80 8.88
CA PRO A 70 23.53 -26.68 9.85
C PRO A 70 22.18 -26.18 10.35
N ILE A 71 21.78 -24.95 10.02
CA ILE A 71 20.45 -24.39 10.30
C ILE A 71 19.92 -23.65 9.08
N PRO A 72 18.59 -23.45 8.98
CA PRO A 72 18.00 -22.64 7.93
C PRO A 72 18.59 -21.23 7.88
N ALA A 73 18.95 -20.77 6.68
CA ALA A 73 19.45 -19.41 6.43
C ALA A 73 18.82 -18.82 5.17
N LEU A 74 18.50 -17.53 5.20
CA LEU A 74 18.01 -16.78 4.05
C LEU A 74 19.17 -16.12 3.32
N LEU A 75 19.30 -16.37 2.02
CA LEU A 75 20.26 -15.63 1.19
C LEU A 75 19.80 -14.19 0.99
N ILE A 76 20.53 -13.23 1.56
CA ILE A 76 20.22 -11.79 1.49
C ILE A 76 21.30 -10.98 0.74
N ASP A 77 22.41 -11.61 0.38
CA ASP A 77 23.51 -10.95 -0.31
C ASP A 77 23.10 -10.46 -1.70
N ARG A 78 23.03 -9.14 -1.85
CA ARG A 78 22.59 -8.48 -3.09
C ARG A 78 23.52 -8.78 -4.27
N HIS A 79 24.81 -8.93 -4.01
CA HIS A 79 25.78 -9.21 -5.06
C HIS A 79 25.58 -10.63 -5.59
N VAL A 80 25.51 -11.59 -4.67
CA VAL A 80 25.23 -13.00 -4.99
C VAL A 80 23.90 -13.14 -5.74
N LEU A 81 22.82 -12.54 -5.24
CA LEU A 81 21.50 -12.60 -5.88
C LEU A 81 21.54 -12.03 -7.32
N LYS A 82 22.27 -10.93 -7.56
CA LYS A 82 22.45 -10.39 -8.91
C LYS A 82 23.24 -11.32 -9.82
N GLN A 83 24.20 -12.08 -9.29
CA GLN A 83 24.96 -13.08 -10.05
C GLN A 83 24.11 -14.32 -10.38
N LEU A 84 23.33 -14.83 -9.42
CA LEU A 84 22.36 -15.91 -9.63
C LEU A 84 21.39 -15.57 -10.75
N LYS A 85 20.83 -14.35 -10.75
CA LYS A 85 19.95 -13.87 -11.82
C LYS A 85 20.63 -13.90 -13.21
N ARG A 86 21.95 -13.70 -13.26
CA ARG A 86 22.75 -13.66 -14.50
C ARG A 86 23.26 -15.05 -14.92
N GLY A 87 23.02 -16.10 -14.12
CA GLY A 87 23.57 -17.43 -14.35
C GLY A 87 25.09 -17.51 -14.23
N LYS A 88 25.73 -16.59 -13.50
CA LYS A 88 27.20 -16.49 -13.38
C LYS A 88 27.66 -16.95 -11.99
N CYS A 89 27.80 -18.26 -11.79
CA CYS A 89 28.18 -18.82 -10.48
C CYS A 89 29.58 -19.44 -10.43
N ASP A 90 30.26 -19.58 -11.57
CA ASP A 90 31.59 -20.20 -11.65
C ASP A 90 32.73 -19.26 -11.22
N ASN A 91 32.48 -17.95 -11.25
CA ASN A 91 33.43 -16.88 -10.90
C ASN A 91 32.85 -15.97 -9.81
N VAL A 92 32.13 -16.52 -8.84
CA VAL A 92 31.77 -15.72 -7.65
C VAL A 92 33.06 -15.46 -6.91
N ASP A 93 33.72 -14.35 -7.22
CA ASP A 93 34.80 -13.80 -6.41
C ASP A 93 34.16 -13.46 -5.06
N VAL A 94 34.18 -14.42 -4.14
CA VAL A 94 33.82 -14.24 -2.72
C VAL A 94 34.95 -13.46 -2.07
N ILE A 95 35.24 -12.26 -2.58
CA ILE A 95 36.21 -11.32 -1.98
C ILE A 95 35.74 -10.95 -0.56
N ASN A 96 34.43 -11.05 -0.31
CA ASN A 96 33.79 -10.79 0.98
C ASN A 96 32.92 -11.97 1.42
N THR A 97 32.76 -12.14 2.73
CA THR A 97 31.86 -13.13 3.35
C THR A 97 30.42 -12.96 2.88
N VAL A 98 29.76 -14.05 2.46
CA VAL A 98 28.39 -14.01 1.92
C VAL A 98 27.41 -13.60 3.02
N LYS A 99 26.54 -12.62 2.73
CA LYS A 99 25.51 -12.19 3.70
C LYS A 99 24.31 -13.13 3.72
N ILE A 100 23.96 -13.61 4.92
CA ILE A 100 22.78 -14.45 5.15
C ILE A 100 21.96 -13.94 6.34
N GLY A 101 20.64 -14.11 6.23
CA GLY A 101 19.69 -13.89 7.32
C GLY A 101 19.49 -15.17 8.12
N VAL A 102 19.51 -15.10 9.45
CA VAL A 102 19.22 -16.23 10.33
C VAL A 102 18.18 -15.85 11.36
N ASP A 103 17.23 -16.75 11.63
CA ASP A 103 16.26 -16.54 12.69
C ASP A 103 16.97 -16.44 14.05
N ILE A 104 16.66 -15.41 14.83
CA ILE A 104 17.24 -15.16 16.16
C ILE A 104 17.06 -16.36 17.11
N ALA A 105 16.04 -17.19 16.91
CA ALA A 105 15.84 -18.43 17.66
C ALA A 105 17.00 -19.44 17.49
N HIS A 106 17.81 -19.29 16.45
CA HIS A 106 18.95 -20.15 16.15
C HIS A 106 20.31 -19.47 16.37
N ARG A 107 20.35 -18.29 17.01
CA ARG A 107 21.58 -17.51 17.24
C ARG A 107 22.74 -18.31 17.83
N TRP A 108 22.48 -19.09 18.87
CA TRP A 108 23.50 -19.89 19.56
C TRP A 108 24.17 -20.94 18.66
N ARG A 109 23.47 -21.47 17.64
CA ARG A 109 24.07 -22.37 16.64
C ARG A 109 24.83 -21.62 15.56
N ALA A 110 24.34 -20.42 15.23
CA ALA A 110 24.91 -19.57 14.20
C ALA A 110 26.22 -18.92 14.63
N GLU A 111 26.41 -18.61 15.92
CA GLU A 111 27.65 -18.02 16.45
C GLU A 111 28.86 -18.96 16.34
N VAL A 112 28.62 -20.27 16.19
CA VAL A 112 29.66 -21.29 15.98
C VAL A 112 29.91 -21.52 14.47
N TRP A 113 29.29 -20.73 13.58
CA TRP A 113 29.46 -20.91 12.14
C TRP A 113 30.84 -20.55 11.62
N ASP A 114 31.15 -21.24 10.53
CA ASP A 114 32.24 -20.93 9.63
C ASP A 114 32.21 -19.44 9.27
N LYS A 115 33.38 -18.79 9.34
CA LYS A 115 33.58 -17.36 9.08
C LYS A 115 33.29 -16.96 7.62
N LYS A 116 32.88 -17.91 6.77
CA LYS A 116 32.46 -17.67 5.39
C LYS A 116 31.22 -16.78 5.25
N PHE A 117 30.43 -16.61 6.31
CA PHE A 117 29.21 -15.83 6.29
C PHE A 117 29.26 -14.59 7.17
N GLU A 118 28.68 -13.51 6.66
CA GLU A 118 28.22 -12.40 7.49
C GLU A 118 26.75 -12.65 7.85
N ILE A 119 26.47 -12.83 9.13
CA ILE A 119 25.14 -13.25 9.62
C ILE A 119 24.37 -12.03 10.12
N LEU A 120 23.19 -11.80 9.55
CA LEU A 120 22.22 -10.83 10.06
C LEU A 120 21.06 -11.59 10.72
N PHE A 121 20.80 -11.28 11.99
CA PHE A 121 19.69 -11.93 12.70
C PHE A 121 18.37 -11.21 12.42
N PHE A 122 17.31 -11.99 12.26
CA PHE A 122 15.95 -11.48 12.18
C PHE A 122 15.01 -12.22 13.15
N SER A 123 13.96 -11.55 13.60
CA SER A 123 12.80 -12.19 14.24
C SER A 123 11.69 -12.43 13.23
N ASN A 124 10.94 -13.51 13.43
CA ASN A 124 9.82 -13.94 12.60
C ASN A 124 8.59 -14.13 13.50
N ASP A 125 7.74 -13.11 13.60
CA ASP A 125 6.55 -13.12 14.46
C ASP A 125 5.30 -13.47 13.63
N SER A 126 4.54 -14.47 14.07
CA SER A 126 3.29 -14.91 13.46
C SER A 126 2.19 -13.85 13.39
N ASN A 127 2.28 -12.80 14.22
CA ASN A 127 1.34 -11.69 14.23
C ASN A 127 1.67 -10.62 13.19
N THR A 128 2.83 -10.72 12.53
CA THR A 128 3.29 -9.78 11.51
C THR A 128 3.44 -10.47 10.16
N ASP A 129 3.49 -9.69 9.08
CA ASP A 129 3.78 -10.20 7.73
C ASP A 129 5.19 -9.86 7.21
N TYR A 130 6.12 -9.56 8.12
CA TYR A 130 7.50 -9.22 7.81
C TYR A 130 8.52 -9.92 8.71
N LEU A 131 9.74 -10.06 8.20
CA LEU A 131 10.93 -10.40 8.98
C LEU A 131 11.55 -9.11 9.50
N ASP A 132 11.89 -9.07 10.79
CA ASP A 132 12.47 -7.89 11.43
C ASP A 132 13.95 -8.12 11.75
N PHE A 133 14.81 -7.48 10.96
CA PHE A 133 16.26 -7.52 11.07
C PHE A 133 16.74 -6.43 12.03
N ASN A 134 17.26 -6.87 13.17
CA ASN A 134 17.87 -5.98 14.16
C ASN A 134 19.33 -5.68 13.79
N THR A 135 19.52 -4.95 12.69
CA THR A 135 20.82 -4.38 12.29
C THR A 135 21.01 -2.98 12.87
N GLU A 136 22.20 -2.37 12.72
CA GLU A 136 22.48 -0.99 13.17
C GLU A 136 21.39 0.00 12.74
N ILE A 137 20.90 -0.16 11.51
CA ILE A 137 19.66 0.45 11.04
C ILE A 137 18.61 -0.66 11.02
N ARG A 138 17.57 -0.60 11.85
CA ARG A 138 16.49 -1.60 11.85
C ARG A 138 15.90 -1.74 10.44
N ARG A 139 15.67 -2.98 10.01
CA ARG A 139 15.17 -3.29 8.67
C ARG A 139 14.03 -4.29 8.75
N ILE A 140 12.97 -4.06 7.98
CA ILE A 140 11.91 -5.05 7.80
C ILE A 140 11.74 -5.39 6.32
N ILE A 141 11.48 -6.65 6.01
CA ILE A 141 11.14 -7.12 4.65
C ILE A 141 9.95 -8.08 4.72
N PRO A 142 9.14 -8.22 3.65
CA PRO A 142 8.04 -9.19 3.66
C PRO A 142 8.52 -10.60 4.02
N GLN A 143 7.78 -11.31 4.88
CA GLN A 143 8.14 -12.68 5.28
C GLN A 143 7.75 -13.73 4.23
N THR A 144 6.77 -13.38 3.40
CA THR A 144 6.25 -14.23 2.33
C THR A 144 6.74 -13.70 1.00
N PHE A 145 7.55 -14.49 0.31
CA PHE A 145 8.03 -14.22 -1.03
C PHE A 145 8.34 -15.55 -1.74
N PRO A 146 8.24 -15.60 -3.07
CA PRO A 146 8.62 -16.78 -3.84
C PRO A 146 10.08 -17.18 -3.57
N ARG A 147 10.29 -18.44 -3.21
CA ARG A 147 11.59 -18.96 -2.77
C ARG A 147 11.70 -20.46 -3.00
N ILE A 148 12.92 -20.91 -3.22
CA ILE A 148 13.29 -22.33 -3.15
C ILE A 148 14.15 -22.59 -1.92
N ARG A 149 14.24 -23.86 -1.53
CA ARG A 149 15.16 -24.32 -0.50
C ARG A 149 16.20 -25.23 -1.13
N VAL A 150 17.48 -24.86 -1.01
CA VAL A 150 18.63 -25.67 -1.42
C VAL A 150 19.35 -26.10 -0.13
N LYS A 151 19.18 -27.38 0.26
CA LYS A 151 19.54 -27.86 1.61
C LYS A 151 18.89 -26.99 2.69
N ASN A 152 19.68 -26.26 3.48
CA ASN A 152 19.18 -25.34 4.51
C ASN A 152 19.18 -23.87 4.07
N LEU A 153 19.66 -23.56 2.86
CA LEU A 153 19.61 -22.21 2.32
C LEU A 153 18.26 -21.94 1.64
N ILE A 154 17.64 -20.84 2.01
CA ILE A 154 16.42 -20.30 1.42
C ILE A 154 16.86 -19.24 0.40
N VAL A 155 16.47 -19.43 -0.86
CA VAL A 155 16.89 -18.58 -1.98
C VAL A 155 15.66 -17.95 -2.62
N PRO A 156 15.54 -16.61 -2.65
CA PRO A 156 14.47 -15.92 -3.37
C PRO A 156 14.49 -16.27 -4.87
N THR A 157 13.33 -16.64 -5.43
CA THR A 157 13.22 -16.97 -6.87
C THR A 157 12.86 -15.76 -7.72
N VAL A 158 12.14 -14.80 -7.13
CA VAL A 158 11.83 -13.52 -7.78
C VAL A 158 12.83 -12.47 -7.31
N ILE A 159 14.07 -12.63 -7.78
CA ILE A 159 15.23 -11.83 -7.33
C ILE A 159 15.02 -10.32 -7.45
N PRO A 160 14.46 -9.77 -8.55
CA PRO A 160 14.19 -8.33 -8.65
C PRO A 160 13.34 -7.81 -7.49
N ASN A 161 12.23 -8.47 -7.17
CA ASN A 161 11.36 -8.07 -6.07
C ASN A 161 12.08 -8.13 -4.72
N PHE A 162 12.84 -9.20 -4.48
CA PHE A 162 13.59 -9.34 -3.24
C PHE A 162 14.65 -8.23 -3.07
N LEU A 163 15.34 -7.85 -4.14
CA LEU A 163 16.28 -6.74 -4.11
C LEU A 163 15.57 -5.40 -3.81
N GLU A 164 14.36 -5.20 -4.33
CA GLU A 164 13.54 -4.02 -4.05
C GLU A 164 13.00 -4.01 -2.62
N PHE A 165 12.65 -5.17 -2.03
CA PHE A 165 12.35 -5.30 -0.60
C PHE A 165 13.54 -4.85 0.23
N TRP A 166 14.73 -5.36 -0.06
CA TRP A 166 15.93 -5.00 0.67
C TRP A 166 16.28 -3.52 0.52
N ASN A 167 16.13 -2.96 -0.69
CA ASN A 167 16.39 -1.54 -0.95
C ASN A 167 15.51 -0.62 -0.11
N ARG A 168 14.26 -1.02 0.13
CA ARG A 168 13.28 -0.25 0.93
C ARG A 168 13.23 -0.65 2.40
N SER A 169 14.00 -1.66 2.80
CA SER A 169 13.84 -2.31 4.09
C SER A 169 14.06 -1.42 5.31
N LYS A 170 14.72 -0.26 5.18
CA LYS A 170 14.97 0.64 6.31
C LYS A 170 13.65 0.96 7.00
N PHE A 171 13.56 0.62 8.29
CA PHE A 171 12.35 0.80 9.06
C PHE A 171 12.18 2.26 9.49
N VAL A 172 10.94 2.76 9.41
CA VAL A 172 10.55 4.08 9.91
C VAL A 172 9.37 3.93 10.85
N GLU A 173 9.48 4.55 12.02
CA GLU A 173 8.44 4.56 13.04
C GLU A 173 7.41 5.66 12.78
N CYS A 174 6.15 5.33 13.06
CA CYS A 174 5.09 6.30 13.29
C CYS A 174 5.30 7.06 14.61
N LYS A 175 4.68 8.23 14.76
CA LYS A 175 4.81 9.09 15.95
C LYS A 175 3.98 8.62 17.16
N ASN A 176 3.04 7.69 16.98
CA ASN A 176 2.16 7.16 18.04
C ASN A 176 1.53 8.23 18.94
N MET A 177 0.98 9.27 18.32
CA MET A 177 0.39 10.44 18.97
C MET A 177 -1.07 10.18 19.33
N THR A 178 -1.50 10.67 20.48
CA THR A 178 -2.93 10.74 20.82
C THR A 178 -3.56 11.98 20.18
N MET A 179 -4.56 11.77 19.33
CA MET A 179 -5.25 12.87 18.64
C MET A 179 -6.52 13.31 19.35
N LYS A 180 -6.57 14.59 19.73
CA LYS A 180 -7.79 15.24 20.20
C LYS A 180 -8.69 15.56 19.01
N ARG A 181 -9.74 14.77 18.84
CA ARG A 181 -10.70 14.88 17.73
C ARG A 181 -11.95 15.69 18.08
N ASP A 182 -12.15 15.95 19.36
CA ASP A 182 -13.28 16.75 19.79
C ASP A 182 -13.10 18.19 19.34
N SER A 183 -14.06 18.64 18.53
CA SER A 183 -14.13 20.02 18.13
C SER A 183 -14.44 20.86 19.36
N LYS A 184 -13.57 21.82 19.70
CA LYS A 184 -13.85 22.87 20.70
C LYS A 184 -15.21 23.56 20.45
N ARG A 185 -15.68 23.56 19.19
CA ARG A 185 -16.98 24.11 18.78
C ARG A 185 -18.18 23.29 19.28
N PHE A 186 -18.01 21.97 19.41
CA PHE A 186 -19.06 21.03 19.80
C PHE A 186 -18.88 20.45 21.21
N GLU A 187 -17.85 20.87 21.93
CA GLU A 187 -17.60 20.51 23.33
C GLU A 187 -18.81 20.79 24.25
N LYS A 188 -19.60 21.83 23.92
CA LYS A 188 -20.84 22.20 24.63
C LYS A 188 -22.08 21.42 24.16
N PHE A 189 -22.02 20.70 23.04
CA PHE A 189 -23.12 19.94 22.45
C PHE A 189 -22.64 18.59 21.88
N PRO A 190 -22.17 17.67 22.75
CA PRO A 190 -21.62 16.37 22.33
C PRO A 190 -22.63 15.51 21.55
N PHE A 191 -23.94 15.70 21.80
CA PHE A 191 -24.99 15.08 21.01
C PHE A 191 -24.96 15.55 19.55
N LEU A 192 -24.78 16.85 19.28
CA LEU A 192 -24.70 17.37 17.90
C LEU A 192 -23.47 16.82 17.16
N GLN A 193 -22.34 16.67 17.85
CA GLN A 193 -21.12 16.10 17.27
C GLN A 193 -21.35 14.68 16.73
N LYS A 194 -22.04 13.83 17.49
CA LYS A 194 -22.38 12.46 17.09
C LYS A 194 -23.39 12.39 15.93
N PHE A 195 -24.23 13.41 15.76
CA PHE A 195 -25.17 13.51 14.65
C PHE A 195 -24.54 14.10 13.38
N ILE A 196 -23.53 14.97 13.52
CA ILE A 196 -22.86 15.69 12.42
C ILE A 196 -21.65 14.89 11.88
N LEU A 197 -20.81 14.33 12.75
CA LEU A 197 -19.64 13.50 12.39
C LEU A 197 -20.06 12.04 12.22
N LYS A 198 -21.08 11.82 11.39
CA LYS A 198 -21.71 10.51 11.14
C LYS A 198 -20.94 9.66 10.12
N ASP A 199 -19.68 9.96 9.86
CA ASP A 199 -18.90 9.11 8.97
C ASP A 199 -18.72 7.75 9.66
N PRO A 200 -19.14 6.65 8.99
CA PRO A 200 -19.06 5.33 9.58
C PRO A 200 -17.59 5.00 9.84
N GLU A 201 -17.28 4.68 11.10
CA GLU A 201 -15.95 4.22 11.50
C GLU A 201 -15.63 2.93 10.74
N ILE A 202 -14.51 2.91 10.01
CA ILE A 202 -14.03 1.69 9.36
C ILE A 202 -13.35 0.79 10.39
N PRO A 203 -13.54 -0.54 10.33
CA PRO A 203 -12.88 -1.47 11.25
C PRO A 203 -11.37 -1.54 10.94
N ASN A 204 -10.58 -0.69 11.58
CA ASN A 204 -9.15 -0.47 11.28
C ASN A 204 -8.34 -1.77 11.02
N PHE A 205 -8.41 -2.78 11.89
CA PHE A 205 -7.67 -4.04 11.71
C PHE A 205 -8.09 -4.82 10.47
N GLU A 206 -9.39 -4.88 10.18
CA GLU A 206 -9.90 -5.58 9.00
C GLU A 206 -9.62 -4.78 7.72
N SER A 207 -9.79 -3.47 7.77
CA SER A 207 -9.47 -2.55 6.68
C SER A 207 -7.98 -2.64 6.30
N VAL A 208 -7.07 -2.56 7.29
CA VAL A 208 -5.62 -2.69 7.07
C VAL A 208 -5.25 -4.08 6.56
N ARG A 209 -5.90 -5.15 7.05
CA ARG A 209 -5.70 -6.50 6.50
C ARG A 209 -6.10 -6.58 5.03
N ASN A 210 -7.20 -5.94 4.63
CA ASN A 210 -7.59 -5.86 3.22
C ASN A 210 -6.60 -4.99 2.41
N LEU A 211 -6.08 -3.90 2.99
CA LEU A 211 -5.00 -3.13 2.36
C LEU A 211 -3.74 -3.98 2.12
N ALA A 212 -3.37 -4.84 3.07
CA ALA A 212 -2.23 -5.76 2.95
C ALA A 212 -2.46 -6.83 1.86
N LYS A 213 -3.68 -7.36 1.74
CA LYS A 213 -4.04 -8.25 0.62
C LYS A 213 -3.87 -7.56 -0.73
N LEU A 214 -4.30 -6.30 -0.85
CA LEU A 214 -4.15 -5.53 -2.08
C LEU A 214 -2.66 -5.29 -2.41
N ARG A 215 -1.84 -4.94 -1.41
CA ARG A 215 -0.37 -4.86 -1.52
C ARG A 215 0.21 -6.17 -2.05
N ASP A 216 -0.22 -7.32 -1.55
CA ASP A 216 0.27 -8.62 -2.04
C ASP A 216 -0.12 -8.87 -3.49
N GLN A 217 -1.30 -8.40 -3.93
CA GLN A 217 -1.69 -8.44 -5.34
C GLN A 217 -0.79 -7.53 -6.18
N PHE A 218 -0.44 -6.32 -5.73
CA PHE A 218 0.52 -5.45 -6.43
C PHE A 218 1.88 -6.13 -6.62
N LEU A 219 2.39 -6.80 -5.57
CA LEU A 219 3.69 -7.45 -5.61
C LEU A 219 3.80 -8.58 -6.64
N LYS A 220 2.69 -9.27 -6.95
CA LYS A 220 2.65 -10.26 -8.04
C LYS A 220 2.97 -9.66 -9.39
N PHE A 221 2.73 -8.36 -9.58
CA PHE A 221 2.98 -7.62 -10.82
C PHE A 221 4.25 -6.76 -10.73
N GLY A 222 5.08 -6.94 -9.71
CA GLY A 222 6.29 -6.15 -9.49
C GLY A 222 6.02 -4.69 -9.10
N ILE A 223 4.79 -4.38 -8.66
CA ILE A 223 4.40 -3.03 -8.24
C ILE A 223 4.60 -2.87 -6.73
N PHE A 224 5.22 -1.76 -6.35
CA PHE A 224 5.47 -1.39 -4.95
C PHE A 224 4.64 -0.16 -4.59
N ALA A 225 3.39 -0.39 -4.16
CA ALA A 225 2.47 0.67 -3.77
C ALA A 225 2.79 1.19 -2.36
N PHE A 226 2.77 2.50 -2.16
CA PHE A 226 3.08 3.14 -0.88
C PHE A 226 1.83 3.80 -0.28
N LEU A 227 1.84 3.97 1.05
CA LEU A 227 0.74 4.68 1.74
C LEU A 227 0.66 6.12 1.23
N ASN A 228 -0.55 6.58 0.97
CA ASN A 228 -0.80 7.93 0.48
C ASN A 228 -1.87 8.64 1.32
N GLY A 229 -2.10 9.93 1.08
CA GLY A 229 -3.29 10.65 1.54
C GLY A 229 -3.58 10.52 3.05
N GLY A 230 -4.86 10.28 3.38
CA GLY A 230 -5.32 10.15 4.76
C GLY A 230 -4.78 8.89 5.44
N THR A 231 -4.49 7.84 4.66
CA THR A 231 -3.91 6.59 5.18
C THR A 231 -2.48 6.78 5.65
N PHE A 232 -1.66 7.47 4.86
CA PHE A 232 -0.30 7.84 5.23
C PHE A 232 -0.28 8.77 6.45
N LEU A 233 -1.18 9.76 6.49
CA LEU A 233 -1.29 10.67 7.63
C LEU A 233 -1.70 9.95 8.92
N GLY A 234 -2.67 9.04 8.83
CA GLY A 234 -3.10 8.19 9.93
C GLY A 234 -1.95 7.34 10.46
N TRP A 235 -1.26 6.62 9.56
CA TRP A 235 -0.07 5.85 9.92
C TRP A 235 0.96 6.72 10.62
N PHE A 236 1.37 7.85 10.01
CA PHE A 236 2.43 8.70 10.52
C PHE A 236 2.11 9.22 11.93
N ARG A 237 0.87 9.65 12.17
CA ARG A 237 0.49 10.24 13.46
C ARG A 237 0.15 9.21 14.50
N GLU A 238 -0.57 8.15 14.15
CA GLU A 238 -1.33 7.33 15.12
C GLU A 238 -1.06 5.84 14.98
N CYS A 239 -0.14 5.43 14.10
CA CYS A 239 0.19 4.03 13.85
C CYS A 239 -1.02 3.19 13.42
N THR A 240 -2.06 3.83 12.87
CA THR A 240 -3.32 3.22 12.49
C THR A 240 -4.00 4.07 11.41
N VAL A 241 -5.05 3.58 10.77
CA VAL A 241 -5.86 4.42 9.87
C VAL A 241 -6.68 5.43 10.69
N ILE A 242 -6.96 6.61 10.13
CA ILE A 242 -7.77 7.62 10.83
C ILE A 242 -9.15 7.01 11.13
N PRO A 243 -9.61 6.91 12.38
CA PRO A 243 -10.81 6.14 12.74
C PRO A 243 -12.08 6.55 11.96
N HIS A 244 -12.27 7.85 11.73
CA HIS A 244 -13.43 8.39 11.00
C HIS A 244 -13.19 8.59 9.51
N THR A 245 -12.16 7.96 8.94
CA THR A 245 -12.00 7.94 7.47
C THR A 245 -13.01 6.99 6.85
N THR A 246 -13.39 7.25 5.60
CA THR A 246 -14.33 6.41 4.85
C THR A 246 -13.65 5.50 3.82
N ASP A 247 -12.36 5.70 3.59
CA ASP A 247 -11.53 5.05 2.58
C ASP A 247 -10.06 4.95 3.04
N MET A 248 -9.27 4.24 2.26
CA MET A 248 -7.82 4.18 2.39
C MET A 248 -7.16 4.54 1.05
N ASP A 249 -5.93 5.02 1.09
CA ASP A 249 -5.22 5.54 -0.07
C ASP A 249 -3.87 4.83 -0.24
N LEU A 250 -3.64 4.32 -1.44
CA LEU A 250 -2.32 3.92 -1.92
C LEU A 250 -1.95 4.76 -3.13
N ALA A 251 -0.66 4.91 -3.37
CA ALA A 251 -0.17 5.45 -4.62
C ALA A 251 0.89 4.55 -5.23
N ILE A 252 0.99 4.61 -6.56
CA ILE A 252 2.05 4.00 -7.35
C ILE A 252 2.64 5.08 -8.25
N PHE A 253 3.92 4.96 -8.57
CA PHE A 253 4.51 5.83 -9.58
C PHE A 253 3.86 5.62 -10.94
N SER A 254 3.61 6.70 -11.68
CA SER A 254 3.08 6.60 -13.04
C SER A 254 4.00 5.79 -13.96
N GLU A 255 5.31 5.83 -13.74
CA GLU A 255 6.29 5.05 -14.50
C GLU A 255 6.26 3.55 -14.16
N ASN A 256 5.56 3.17 -13.09
CA ASN A 256 5.35 1.78 -12.68
C ASN A 256 3.92 1.31 -12.96
N TRP A 257 3.14 2.10 -13.70
CA TRP A 257 1.84 1.67 -14.19
C TRP A 257 1.99 0.41 -15.06
N ASN A 258 1.20 -0.61 -14.75
CA ASN A 258 1.22 -1.88 -15.45
C ASN A 258 -0.20 -2.24 -15.91
N SER A 259 -0.45 -2.19 -17.22
CA SER A 259 -1.75 -2.53 -17.81
C SER A 259 -2.29 -3.87 -17.36
N GLN A 260 -1.42 -4.89 -17.24
CA GLN A 260 -1.81 -6.25 -16.84
C GLN A 260 -2.39 -6.27 -15.42
N PHE A 261 -1.82 -5.51 -14.49
CA PHE A 261 -2.34 -5.41 -13.13
C PHE A 261 -3.73 -4.78 -13.10
N PHE A 262 -3.92 -3.68 -13.85
CA PHE A 262 -5.21 -3.01 -13.90
C PHE A 262 -6.26 -3.88 -14.60
N GLU A 263 -5.91 -4.62 -15.65
CA GLU A 263 -6.79 -5.65 -16.23
C GLU A 263 -7.08 -6.78 -15.22
N PHE A 264 -6.09 -7.24 -14.45
CA PHE A 264 -6.30 -8.22 -13.37
C PHE A 264 -7.29 -7.73 -12.30
N LEU A 265 -7.32 -6.43 -11.94
CA LEU A 265 -8.32 -5.88 -11.03
C LEU A 265 -9.77 -6.02 -11.54
N TRP A 266 -9.96 -6.03 -12.86
CA TRP A 266 -11.25 -6.28 -13.51
C TRP A 266 -11.55 -7.77 -13.70
N SER A 267 -10.65 -8.67 -13.31
CA SER A 267 -10.83 -10.11 -13.46
C SER A 267 -11.57 -10.75 -12.27
N ARG A 268 -11.99 -12.00 -12.45
CA ARG A 268 -12.53 -12.80 -11.34
C ARG A 268 -11.49 -13.13 -10.28
N GLN A 269 -10.21 -13.15 -10.66
CA GLN A 269 -9.09 -13.60 -9.84
C GLN A 269 -8.61 -12.56 -8.82
N SER A 270 -8.92 -11.28 -9.01
CA SER A 270 -8.63 -10.27 -7.98
C SER A 270 -9.48 -10.52 -6.72
N ASP A 271 -8.93 -10.23 -5.54
CA ASP A 271 -9.68 -10.29 -4.27
C ASP A 271 -10.57 -9.04 -4.10
N PHE A 272 -10.49 -8.11 -5.06
CA PHE A 272 -11.16 -6.82 -5.07
C PHE A 272 -12.04 -6.69 -6.31
N ARG A 273 -13.05 -5.83 -6.21
CA ARG A 273 -13.83 -5.34 -7.35
C ARG A 273 -13.55 -3.86 -7.55
N VAL A 274 -13.43 -3.44 -8.79
CA VAL A 274 -13.33 -2.02 -9.13
C VAL A 274 -14.69 -1.36 -8.87
N LYS A 275 -14.70 -0.37 -7.99
CA LYS A 275 -15.89 0.44 -7.66
C LYS A 275 -15.99 1.65 -8.59
N ARG A 276 -14.86 2.29 -8.90
CA ARG A 276 -14.82 3.54 -9.66
C ARG A 276 -13.46 3.70 -10.33
N GLN A 277 -13.43 4.36 -11.48
CA GLN A 277 -12.21 4.81 -12.15
C GLN A 277 -12.42 6.25 -12.60
N LEU A 278 -11.46 7.12 -12.33
CA LEU A 278 -11.43 8.51 -12.75
C LEU A 278 -10.16 8.81 -13.54
N GLY A 279 -10.22 9.86 -14.36
CA GLY A 279 -9.09 10.33 -15.15
C GLY A 279 -8.61 9.32 -16.20
N MET A 280 -7.50 9.70 -16.82
CA MET A 280 -6.72 8.98 -17.82
C MET A 280 -5.32 8.70 -17.25
N VAL A 281 -4.69 7.63 -17.72
CA VAL A 281 -3.35 7.20 -17.25
C VAL A 281 -2.32 8.31 -17.34
N ASN A 282 -2.44 9.23 -18.29
CA ASN A 282 -1.52 10.35 -18.50
C ASN A 282 -1.97 11.68 -17.88
N ASP A 283 -3.00 11.72 -17.02
CA ASP A 283 -3.48 12.98 -16.43
C ASP A 283 -3.74 12.96 -14.91
N SER A 284 -4.54 12.03 -14.40
CA SER A 284 -5.18 12.13 -13.09
C SER A 284 -5.82 10.80 -12.72
N TYR A 285 -5.17 9.71 -13.13
CA TYR A 285 -5.72 8.38 -12.99
C TYR A 285 -5.85 7.99 -11.52
N GLU A 286 -7.06 7.61 -11.17
CA GLU A 286 -7.45 7.13 -9.86
C GLU A 286 -8.40 5.94 -10.04
N ILE A 287 -8.15 4.85 -9.33
CA ILE A 287 -9.05 3.71 -9.30
C ILE A 287 -9.42 3.37 -7.86
N THR A 288 -10.72 3.32 -7.58
CA THR A 288 -11.25 2.87 -6.31
C THR A 288 -11.56 1.39 -6.41
N VAL A 289 -10.98 0.59 -5.54
CA VAL A 289 -11.33 -0.83 -5.38
C VAL A 289 -12.00 -1.06 -4.02
N VAL A 290 -12.82 -2.11 -3.93
CA VAL A 290 -13.37 -2.58 -2.64
C VAL A 290 -13.16 -4.09 -2.53
N PRO A 291 -12.87 -4.63 -1.35
CA PRO A 291 -12.69 -6.06 -1.17
C PRO A 291 -13.98 -6.83 -1.51
N LYS A 292 -13.85 -8.02 -2.10
CA LYS A 292 -14.97 -8.92 -2.41
C LYS A 292 -15.50 -9.65 -1.17
N SER A 293 -14.72 -9.71 -0.09
CA SER A 293 -15.05 -10.39 1.17
C SER A 293 -14.61 -9.54 2.36
N GLY A 294 -15.34 -9.63 3.47
CA GLY A 294 -15.14 -8.78 4.66
C GLY A 294 -15.76 -7.39 4.51
N PHE A 295 -15.37 -6.46 5.39
CA PHE A 295 -15.85 -5.09 5.41
C PHE A 295 -15.41 -4.33 4.14
N PRO A 296 -16.33 -3.72 3.37
CA PRO A 296 -16.07 -3.18 2.04
C PRO A 296 -15.45 -1.77 2.09
N THR A 297 -14.34 -1.60 2.80
CA THR A 297 -13.59 -0.33 2.84
C THR A 297 -13.08 -0.02 1.43
N PRO A 298 -13.48 1.12 0.83
CA PRO A 298 -12.88 1.61 -0.41
C PRO A 298 -11.39 1.86 -0.24
N ILE A 299 -10.62 1.48 -1.26
CA ILE A 299 -9.20 1.78 -1.36
C ILE A 299 -8.97 2.50 -2.68
N ASP A 300 -8.54 3.75 -2.61
CA ASP A 300 -8.17 4.56 -3.77
C ASP A 300 -6.70 4.33 -4.10
N ILE A 301 -6.44 4.03 -5.38
CA ILE A 301 -5.10 3.84 -5.93
C ILE A 301 -4.84 5.01 -6.88
N PHE A 302 -3.89 5.87 -6.51
CA PHE A 302 -3.49 7.03 -7.29
C PHE A 302 -2.24 6.76 -8.12
N LEU A 303 -2.16 7.35 -9.32
CA LEU A 303 -0.89 7.52 -10.02
C LEU A 303 -0.20 8.80 -9.56
N LEU A 304 1.06 8.64 -9.17
CA LEU A 304 1.94 9.72 -8.79
C LEU A 304 2.87 10.07 -9.95
N TYR A 305 2.63 11.24 -10.53
CA TYR A 305 3.30 11.75 -11.72
C TYR A 305 4.54 12.56 -11.39
N GLU A 306 5.61 12.40 -12.18
CA GLU A 306 6.75 13.32 -12.20
C GLU A 306 6.47 14.56 -13.03
N THR A 307 6.93 15.71 -12.56
CA THR A 307 6.99 16.92 -13.38
C THR A 307 8.19 17.75 -12.97
N LYS A 308 8.90 18.28 -13.97
CA LYS A 308 9.99 19.21 -13.74
C LYS A 308 9.47 20.62 -13.57
N ASN A 309 9.89 21.31 -12.53
CA ASN A 309 9.65 22.74 -12.41
C ASN A 309 10.61 23.50 -13.34
N GLU A 310 10.10 24.12 -14.40
CA GLU A 310 10.92 24.81 -15.40
C GLU A 310 11.73 25.98 -14.84
N THR A 311 11.23 26.64 -13.78
CA THR A 311 11.88 27.80 -13.17
C THR A 311 13.02 27.41 -12.23
N THR A 312 12.82 26.39 -11.40
CA THR A 312 13.80 25.97 -10.39
C THR A 312 14.68 24.80 -10.86
N GLY A 313 14.26 24.11 -11.93
CA GLY A 313 14.88 22.89 -12.42
C GLY A 313 14.66 21.65 -11.54
N VAL A 314 13.91 21.78 -10.44
CA VAL A 314 13.67 20.72 -9.46
C VAL A 314 12.45 19.89 -9.85
N ASP A 315 12.59 18.57 -9.84
CA ASP A 315 11.48 17.66 -10.08
C ASP A 315 10.58 17.57 -8.84
N TYR A 316 9.27 17.61 -9.08
CA TYR A 316 8.25 17.42 -8.07
C TYR A 316 7.27 16.34 -8.51
N ARG A 317 6.52 15.81 -7.54
CA ARG A 317 5.57 14.74 -7.79
C ARG A 317 4.17 15.21 -7.46
N TRP A 318 3.16 14.66 -8.12
CA TRP A 318 1.77 15.05 -7.86
C TRP A 318 0.79 13.92 -8.17
N VAL A 319 -0.36 13.94 -7.49
CA VAL A 319 -1.52 13.11 -7.86
C VAL A 319 -2.65 14.02 -8.33
N GLY A 320 -3.45 13.51 -9.27
CA GLY A 320 -4.70 14.15 -9.66
C GLY A 320 -5.82 13.75 -8.70
N GLY A 321 -6.77 14.67 -8.46
CA GLY A 321 -8.06 14.35 -7.87
C GLY A 321 -9.17 14.87 -8.76
N THR A 322 -10.33 14.21 -8.75
CA THR A 322 -11.51 14.68 -9.49
C THR A 322 -12.72 14.74 -8.56
N ALA A 323 -13.32 15.92 -8.41
CA ALA A 323 -14.58 16.07 -7.68
C ALA A 323 -15.75 15.46 -8.43
N VAL A 324 -16.88 15.34 -7.73
CA VAL A 324 -18.14 14.78 -8.26
C VAL A 324 -18.65 15.58 -9.48
N ASP A 325 -18.39 16.88 -9.52
CA ASP A 325 -18.76 17.77 -10.64
C ASP A 325 -17.77 17.72 -11.82
N GLY A 326 -16.72 16.90 -11.73
CA GLY A 326 -15.66 16.79 -12.73
C GLY A 326 -14.53 17.80 -12.56
N THR A 327 -14.56 18.66 -11.53
CA THR A 327 -13.47 19.60 -11.24
C THR A 327 -12.20 18.82 -10.91
N LYS A 328 -11.10 19.15 -11.59
CA LYS A 328 -9.79 18.52 -11.39
C LYS A 328 -8.94 19.29 -10.39
N TYR A 329 -8.32 18.55 -9.48
CA TYR A 329 -7.37 19.02 -8.49
C TYR A 329 -6.01 18.41 -8.75
N LYS A 330 -4.96 19.15 -8.40
CA LYS A 330 -3.57 18.69 -8.47
C LYS A 330 -2.96 18.84 -7.09
N TYR A 331 -2.65 17.72 -6.45
CA TYR A 331 -2.00 17.70 -5.14
C TYR A 331 -0.51 17.49 -5.34
N ILE A 332 0.28 18.53 -5.04
CA ILE A 332 1.73 18.54 -5.22
C ILE A 332 2.40 18.02 -3.95
N TYR A 333 3.33 17.10 -4.13
CA TYR A 333 4.20 16.58 -3.09
C TYR A 333 5.61 17.15 -3.26
N PRO A 334 6.30 17.48 -2.14
CA PRO A 334 7.69 17.90 -2.20
C PRO A 334 8.57 16.75 -2.75
N PRO A 335 9.76 17.06 -3.32
CA PRO A 335 10.61 16.10 -4.03
C PRO A 335 10.73 14.76 -3.32
N TYR A 336 10.40 13.68 -4.02
CA TYR A 336 10.35 12.35 -3.41
C TYR A 336 11.73 11.91 -2.93
N ASP A 337 11.77 11.37 -1.73
CA ASP A 337 12.93 10.70 -1.15
C ASP A 337 12.80 9.17 -1.32
N PRO A 338 13.85 8.39 -1.03
CA PRO A 338 13.76 6.93 -1.07
C PRO A 338 12.62 6.40 -0.21
N TYR A 339 12.07 5.24 -0.59
CA TYR A 339 11.07 4.59 0.25
C TYR A 339 11.71 3.77 1.34
N CYS A 340 11.11 3.85 2.51
CA CYS A 340 11.37 3.06 3.68
C CYS A 340 10.19 2.11 3.93
N SER A 341 10.40 1.14 4.81
CA SER A 341 9.38 0.22 5.26
C SER A 341 8.79 0.66 6.59
N ALA A 342 7.50 0.40 6.76
CA ALA A 342 6.73 0.80 7.92
C ALA A 342 5.81 -0.33 8.37
N ASP A 343 5.53 -0.37 9.66
CA ASP A 343 4.47 -1.21 10.23
C ASP A 343 3.17 -0.42 10.30
N LEU A 344 2.09 -1.03 9.81
CA LEU A 344 0.72 -0.59 10.06
C LEU A 344 -0.07 -1.78 10.60
N LEU A 345 -0.25 -1.82 11.91
CA LEU A 345 -0.99 -2.88 12.63
C LEU A 345 -0.49 -4.30 12.30
N GLY A 346 0.83 -4.51 12.28
CA GLY A 346 1.45 -5.81 11.98
C GLY A 346 1.66 -6.09 10.48
N HIS A 347 1.27 -5.16 9.62
CA HIS A 347 1.44 -5.31 8.17
C HIS A 347 2.49 -4.34 7.62
N ILE A 348 3.43 -4.86 6.81
CA ILE A 348 4.46 -4.06 6.15
C ILE A 348 3.89 -3.23 5.00
N PHE A 349 4.21 -1.94 5.00
CA PHE A 349 3.94 -1.05 3.87
C PHE A 349 5.18 -0.21 3.55
N TRP A 350 5.13 0.47 2.41
CA TRP A 350 6.16 1.44 2.01
C TRP A 350 5.66 2.86 2.21
N VAL A 351 6.59 3.71 2.64
CA VAL A 351 6.39 5.13 2.93
C VAL A 351 7.64 5.89 2.54
N THR A 352 7.54 7.21 2.42
CA THR A 352 8.71 8.11 2.41
C THR A 352 9.62 7.86 3.62
N CYS A 353 10.94 7.93 3.44
CA CYS A 353 11.90 7.86 4.53
C CYS A 353 11.92 9.14 5.41
N THR A 354 11.33 10.25 4.94
CA THR A 354 11.17 11.51 5.67
C THR A 354 9.70 11.91 5.83
N PRO A 355 8.90 11.10 6.57
CA PRO A 355 7.46 11.31 6.61
C PRO A 355 7.03 12.65 7.21
N GLU A 356 7.80 13.18 8.16
CA GLU A 356 7.55 14.47 8.76
C GLU A 356 7.57 15.60 7.71
N ASP A 357 8.60 15.64 6.86
CA ASP A 357 8.70 16.62 5.77
C ASP A 357 7.47 16.57 4.87
N LYS A 358 6.97 15.38 4.55
CA LYS A 358 5.81 15.21 3.65
C LYS A 358 4.49 15.64 4.29
N VAL A 359 4.39 15.54 5.61
CA VAL A 359 3.19 15.95 6.36
C VAL A 359 3.22 17.43 6.74
N THR A 360 4.40 18.01 7.01
CA THR A 360 4.54 19.39 7.48
C THR A 360 4.72 20.42 6.37
N VAL A 361 5.28 20.04 5.22
CA VAL A 361 5.55 20.98 4.11
C VAL A 361 4.27 21.40 3.36
N GLY A 362 3.11 20.78 3.65
CA GLY A 362 1.80 21.24 3.17
C GLY A 362 1.29 22.55 3.77
N ALA A 363 2.05 23.24 4.62
CA ALA A 363 1.64 24.47 5.29
C ALA A 363 2.14 25.77 4.62
N TYR A 364 2.98 25.69 3.58
CA TYR A 364 3.49 26.89 2.90
C TYR A 364 3.58 26.65 1.39
N TYR A 365 2.48 26.88 0.66
CA TYR A 365 2.48 27.49 -0.68
C TYR A 365 1.11 28.07 -0.99
#